data_AF-A0A8T4R025-F1
#
_entry.id   AF-A0A8T4R025-F1
#
_cell.length_a   1.000
_cell.length_b   1.000
_cell.length_c   1.000
_cell.angle_alpha   90.00
_cell.angle_beta   90.00
_cell.angle_gamma   90.00
#
_symmetry.space_group_name_H-M   'P 1'
#
loop_
_entity.id
_entity.type
_entity.pdbx_description
1 polymer ?
#
loop_
_entity_poly.entity_id
_entity_poly.type
_entity_poly.pdbx_seq_one_letter_code
_entity_poly.pdbx_strand_id
1 'polypeptide(L)'
;MRGHGLKYFDLIDTETNIFGGGEIFVYKIDWGGRDTYLRPEVVEPVVKAGSEVAVDYIGYFSNNTVFDSSIRNWQLKNVTWESALEDSSPLRFKIGQGQVIQGFEEGLLGLKESNEKTIEVPPEKGYGMDVSSHPLANKTLFFRVRVASIS
;
A
#
# COMPACT_ATOMS: atom_id res chain seq x y z
N MET A 1 30.74 -5.53 37.99
CA MET A 1 31.51 -4.51 37.25
C MET A 1 30.59 -3.31 37.06
N ARG A 2 30.89 -2.16 37.69
CA ARG A 2 30.10 -0.93 37.53
C ARG A 2 30.56 -0.23 36.25
N GLY A 3 29.87 -0.49 35.14
CA GLY A 3 30.15 0.17 33.86
C GLY A 3 29.80 1.65 33.93
N HIS A 4 30.80 2.52 33.79
CA HIS A 4 30.67 3.98 33.79
C HIS A 4 29.92 4.57 32.58
N GLY A 5 29.45 3.73 31.64
CA GLY A 5 28.84 4.15 30.37
C GLY A 5 27.33 4.41 30.40
N LEU A 6 26.60 4.06 31.46
CA LEU A 6 25.13 4.21 31.51
C LEU A 6 24.64 5.66 31.65
N LYS A 7 25.54 6.62 31.91
CA LYS A 7 25.20 8.04 32.02
C LYS A 7 24.91 8.73 30.67
N TYR A 8 25.13 8.00 29.58
CA TYR A 8 24.95 8.48 28.21
C TYR A 8 23.73 7.87 27.52
N PHE A 9 22.97 7.02 28.22
CA PHE A 9 21.80 6.36 27.67
C PHE A 9 20.55 6.90 28.37
N ASP A 10 19.85 7.81 27.71
CA ASP A 10 18.52 8.24 28.14
C ASP A 10 17.49 7.42 27.36
N LEU A 11 16.63 6.70 28.08
CA LEU A 11 15.46 6.04 27.49
C LEU A 11 14.52 7.12 26.99
N ILE A 12 14.30 7.17 25.67
CA ILE A 12 13.42 8.17 25.05
C ILE A 12 12.06 7.60 24.68
N ASP A 13 11.97 6.29 24.44
CA ASP A 13 10.70 5.63 24.16
C ASP A 13 10.78 4.12 24.43
N THR A 14 9.60 3.52 24.62
CA THR A 14 9.40 2.08 24.71
C THR A 14 8.38 1.67 23.67
N GLU A 15 8.80 0.91 22.67
CA GLU A 15 7.91 0.41 21.62
C GLU A 15 7.70 -1.09 21.76
N THR A 16 6.49 -1.55 21.47
CA THR A 16 6.18 -2.98 21.41
C THR A 16 6.50 -3.51 20.02
N ASN A 17 7.40 -4.50 19.92
CA ASN A 17 7.75 -5.09 18.62
C ASN A 17 6.55 -5.83 18.00
N ILE A 18 6.10 -5.35 16.84
CA ILE A 18 4.99 -5.95 16.08
C ILE A 18 5.31 -7.33 15.47
N PHE A 19 6.56 -7.80 15.53
CA PHE A 19 7.02 -9.08 14.99
C PHE A 19 7.48 -10.11 16.03
N GLY A 20 7.04 -10.01 17.29
CA GLY A 20 7.39 -11.04 18.28
C GLY A 20 7.14 -10.73 19.75
N GLY A 21 6.41 -9.66 20.09
CA GLY A 21 5.90 -9.44 21.45
C GLY A 21 6.93 -9.05 22.51
N GLY A 22 8.15 -8.66 22.12
CA GLY A 22 9.16 -8.09 23.02
C GLY A 22 9.10 -6.57 23.05
N GLU A 23 9.32 -5.97 24.23
CA GLU A 23 9.56 -4.53 24.37
C GLU A 23 10.93 -4.17 23.78
N ILE A 24 10.95 -3.14 22.93
CA ILE A 24 12.17 -2.52 22.42
C ILE A 24 12.37 -1.21 23.16
N PHE A 25 13.55 -1.06 23.77
CA PHE A 25 13.96 0.15 24.46
C PHE A 25 14.77 1.03 23.49
N VAL A 26 14.25 2.22 23.18
CA VAL A 26 14.92 3.18 22.32
C VAL A 26 15.71 4.15 23.18
N TYR A 27 17.03 4.11 23.07
CA TYR A 27 17.92 5.01 23.80
C TYR A 27 18.45 6.12 22.90
N LYS A 28 18.52 7.33 23.44
CA LYS A 28 19.34 8.41 22.87
C LYS A 28 20.74 8.29 23.46
N ILE A 29 21.76 8.33 22.60
CA ILE A 29 23.16 8.35 23.02
C ILE A 29 23.72 9.75 22.78
N ASP A 30 24.26 10.39 23.82
CA ASP A 30 24.85 11.73 23.75
C ASP A 30 26.38 11.64 23.96
N TRP A 31 27.11 11.37 22.89
CA TRP A 31 28.57 11.51 22.87
C TRP A 31 28.87 12.99 22.62
N GLY A 32 29.23 13.75 23.66
CA GLY A 32 29.31 15.21 23.65
C GLY A 32 30.24 15.88 22.62
N GLY A 33 29.93 15.79 21.34
CA GLY A 33 30.69 16.37 20.24
C GLY A 33 29.87 16.43 18.96
N ARG A 34 29.05 17.48 18.81
CA ARG A 34 28.38 17.90 17.55
C ARG A 34 28.00 16.76 16.59
N ASP A 35 27.31 15.75 17.08
CA ASP A 35 26.67 14.77 16.22
C ASP A 35 25.37 15.38 15.71
N THR A 36 25.43 16.00 14.53
CA THR A 36 24.23 16.17 13.72
C THR A 36 23.71 14.77 13.43
N TYR A 37 22.70 14.33 14.17
CA TYR A 37 21.91 13.15 13.82
C TYR A 37 21.38 13.35 12.40
N LEU A 38 22.11 12.86 11.40
CA LEU A 38 21.53 12.58 10.09
C LEU A 38 20.55 11.45 10.36
N ARG A 39 19.30 11.80 10.68
CA ARG A 39 18.18 10.87 10.59
C ARG A 39 18.28 10.30 9.18
N PRO A 40 18.57 8.99 8.99
CA PRO A 40 18.58 8.43 7.65
C PRO A 40 17.25 8.83 7.02
N GLU A 41 17.32 9.46 5.86
CA GLU A 41 16.12 9.82 5.11
C GLU A 41 15.31 8.53 4.97
N VAL A 42 14.14 8.49 5.61
CA VAL A 42 13.24 7.35 5.47
C VAL A 42 12.73 7.45 4.04
N VAL A 43 13.45 6.78 3.12
CA VAL A 43 13.03 6.69 1.73
C VAL A 43 11.82 5.78 1.73
N GLU A 44 10.64 6.39 1.83
CA GLU A 44 9.38 5.66 1.75
C GLU A 44 9.36 4.86 0.45
N PRO A 45 9.04 3.56 0.49
CA PRO A 45 8.98 2.76 -0.71
C PRO A 45 7.94 3.32 -1.66
N VAL A 46 8.30 3.37 -2.93
CA VAL A 46 7.44 3.81 -4.04
C VAL A 46 7.24 2.64 -4.99
N VAL A 47 6.04 2.50 -5.51
CA VAL A 47 5.70 1.49 -6.51
C VAL A 47 6.50 1.75 -7.78
N LYS A 48 7.29 0.76 -8.20
CA LYS A 48 8.09 0.77 -9.43
C LYS A 48 8.12 -0.61 -10.07
N ALA A 49 8.65 -0.72 -11.28
CA ALA A 49 8.85 -2.01 -11.94
C ALA A 49 9.61 -2.99 -11.05
N GLY A 50 9.09 -4.21 -10.92
CA GLY A 50 9.63 -5.25 -10.06
C GLY A 50 9.22 -5.19 -8.58
N SER A 51 8.55 -4.13 -8.11
CA SER A 51 7.96 -4.09 -6.77
C SER A 51 6.92 -5.20 -6.61
N GLU A 52 6.94 -5.88 -5.47
CA GLU A 52 5.81 -6.67 -5.00
C GLU A 52 4.85 -5.71 -4.27
N VAL A 53 3.60 -5.65 -4.71
CA VAL A 53 2.60 -4.72 -4.16
C VAL A 53 1.40 -5.48 -3.62
N ALA A 54 0.83 -4.98 -2.53
CA ALA A 54 -0.49 -5.36 -2.06
C ALA A 54 -1.40 -4.14 -2.16
N VAL A 55 -2.56 -4.28 -2.80
CA VAL A 55 -3.51 -3.18 -2.98
C VAL A 55 -4.92 -3.58 -2.58
N ASP A 56 -5.60 -2.67 -1.91
CA ASP A 56 -7.04 -2.71 -1.78
C ASP A 56 -7.67 -1.96 -2.95
N TYR A 57 -8.74 -2.50 -3.52
CA TYR A 57 -9.40 -1.87 -4.65
C TYR A 57 -10.90 -2.10 -4.68
N ILE A 58 -11.60 -1.13 -5.27
CA ILE A 58 -12.98 -1.26 -5.76
C ILE A 58 -12.97 -0.92 -7.24
N GLY A 59 -13.38 -1.88 -8.09
CA GLY A 59 -13.54 -1.71 -9.53
C GLY A 59 -14.99 -1.38 -9.88
N TYR A 60 -15.21 -0.27 -10.59
CA TYR A 60 -16.54 0.23 -10.94
C TYR A 60 -16.59 0.86 -12.33
N PHE A 61 -17.79 0.96 -12.90
CA PHE A 61 -18.04 1.68 -14.15
C PHE A 61 -18.38 3.16 -13.89
N SER A 62 -18.41 3.99 -14.93
CA SER A 62 -18.76 5.42 -14.83
C SER A 62 -20.14 5.70 -14.21
N ASN A 63 -21.05 4.72 -14.22
CA ASN A 63 -22.35 4.79 -13.56
C ASN A 63 -22.30 4.37 -12.07
N ASN A 64 -21.11 4.24 -11.48
CA ASN A 64 -20.85 3.77 -10.11
C ASN A 64 -21.28 2.33 -9.83
N THR A 65 -21.62 1.53 -10.84
CA THR A 65 -21.86 0.09 -10.65
C THR A 65 -20.51 -0.59 -10.47
N VAL A 66 -20.28 -1.13 -9.28
CA VAL A 66 -19.09 -1.90 -8.94
C VAL A 66 -19.22 -3.31 -9.55
N PHE A 67 -18.13 -3.79 -10.16
CA PHE A 67 -18.04 -5.11 -10.78
C PHE A 67 -17.09 -6.06 -10.04
N ASP A 68 -16.13 -5.52 -9.27
CA ASP A 68 -15.15 -6.32 -8.51
C ASP A 68 -14.58 -5.51 -7.33
N SER A 69 -14.06 -6.19 -6.31
CA SER A 69 -13.46 -5.55 -5.13
C SER A 69 -12.63 -6.54 -4.31
N SER A 70 -11.49 -6.10 -3.79
CA SER A 70 -10.73 -6.84 -2.76
C SER A 70 -11.35 -6.72 -1.37
N ILE A 71 -12.32 -5.82 -1.20
CA ILE A 71 -12.92 -5.49 0.08
C ILE A 71 -14.16 -6.33 0.31
N ARG A 72 -14.17 -7.16 1.37
CA ARG A 72 -15.35 -7.96 1.69
C ARG A 72 -16.46 -7.04 2.18
N ASN A 73 -17.70 -7.47 1.96
CA ASN A 73 -18.89 -6.76 2.44
C ASN A 73 -19.13 -5.34 1.90
N TRP A 74 -18.43 -4.88 0.86
CA TRP A 74 -18.66 -3.55 0.26
C TRP A 74 -20.12 -3.34 -0.19
N GLN A 75 -20.85 -4.42 -0.48
CA GLN A 75 -22.26 -4.42 -0.86
C GLN A 75 -23.24 -4.31 0.32
N LEU A 76 -22.77 -4.50 1.56
CA LEU A 76 -23.59 -4.37 2.76
C LEU A 76 -23.75 -2.87 3.06
N LYS A 77 -24.99 -2.41 3.21
CA LYS A 77 -25.30 -0.97 3.33
C LYS A 77 -24.63 -0.35 4.58
N ASN A 78 -24.22 0.91 4.43
CA ASN A 78 -23.51 1.77 5.39
C ASN A 78 -22.04 1.40 5.68
N VAL A 79 -21.32 0.86 4.69
CA VAL A 79 -19.86 0.69 4.75
C VAL A 79 -19.18 1.93 4.14
N THR A 80 -18.43 2.68 4.94
CA THR A 80 -17.49 3.72 4.44
C THR A 80 -16.21 3.05 3.96
N TRP A 81 -15.43 3.74 3.13
CA TRP A 81 -14.13 3.24 2.64
C TRP A 81 -13.23 2.76 3.80
N GLU A 82 -13.21 3.48 4.90
CA GLU A 82 -12.44 3.17 6.10
C GLU A 82 -12.90 1.87 6.75
N SER A 83 -14.21 1.72 7.00
CA SER A 83 -14.77 0.46 7.55
C SER A 83 -14.63 -0.73 6.60
N ALA A 84 -14.54 -0.46 5.29
CA ALA A 84 -14.37 -1.49 4.28
C ALA A 84 -12.97 -2.12 4.37
N LEU A 85 -11.94 -1.31 4.64
CA LEU A 85 -10.56 -1.79 4.69
C LEU A 85 -10.30 -2.79 5.83
N GLU A 86 -11.11 -2.77 6.89
CA GLU A 86 -11.00 -3.72 8.02
C GLU A 86 -11.25 -5.18 7.58
N ASP A 87 -12.13 -5.38 6.59
CA ASP A 87 -12.54 -6.67 6.05
C ASP A 87 -11.91 -6.95 4.67
N SER A 88 -10.80 -6.29 4.34
CA SER A 88 -10.15 -6.42 3.04
C SER A 88 -9.28 -7.67 2.91
N SER A 89 -9.14 -8.16 1.68
CA SER A 89 -8.17 -9.18 1.28
C SER A 89 -7.33 -8.63 0.12
N PRO A 90 -6.27 -7.84 0.40
CA PRO A 90 -5.51 -7.12 -0.61
C PRO A 90 -5.04 -8.02 -1.76
N LEU A 91 -5.16 -7.51 -2.98
CA LEU A 91 -4.62 -8.15 -4.18
C LEU A 91 -3.10 -7.99 -4.18
N ARG A 92 -2.38 -9.12 -4.24
CA ARG A 92 -0.91 -9.14 -4.27
C ARG A 92 -0.40 -9.57 -5.62
N PHE A 93 0.53 -8.79 -6.18
CA PHE A 93 1.16 -9.08 -7.46
C PHE A 93 2.45 -8.27 -7.64
N LYS A 94 3.23 -8.66 -8.64
CA LYS A 94 4.48 -8.00 -9.00
C LYS A 94 4.29 -7.07 -10.19
N ILE A 95 4.73 -5.82 -10.04
CA ILE A 95 4.70 -4.83 -11.12
C ILE A 95 5.63 -5.26 -12.26
N GLY A 96 5.11 -5.25 -13.49
CA GLY A 96 5.84 -5.53 -14.72
C GLY A 96 5.78 -7.00 -15.14
N GLN A 97 4.92 -7.82 -14.50
CA GLN A 97 4.75 -9.24 -14.84
C GLN A 97 3.47 -9.52 -15.64
N GLY A 98 2.63 -8.52 -15.89
CA GLY A 98 1.37 -8.71 -16.62
C GLY A 98 0.38 -9.62 -15.89
N GLN A 99 0.44 -9.67 -14.56
CA GLN A 99 -0.49 -10.44 -13.73
C GLN A 99 -1.87 -9.78 -13.62
N VAL A 100 -1.93 -8.48 -13.91
CA VAL A 100 -3.14 -7.65 -13.95
C VAL A 100 -3.17 -6.87 -15.25
N ILE A 101 -4.33 -6.27 -15.57
CA ILE A 101 -4.49 -5.44 -16.77
C ILE A 101 -3.51 -4.25 -16.76
N GLN A 102 -2.96 -3.94 -17.93
CA GLN A 102 -1.87 -2.97 -18.10
C GLN A 102 -2.19 -1.61 -17.46
N GLY A 103 -3.39 -1.07 -17.67
CA GLY A 103 -3.76 0.25 -17.16
C GLY A 103 -3.86 0.29 -15.64
N PHE A 104 -4.22 -0.83 -14.99
CA PHE A 104 -4.23 -0.93 -13.54
C PHE A 104 -2.81 -0.89 -12.98
N GLU A 105 -1.89 -1.65 -13.58
CA GLU A 105 -0.49 -1.67 -13.18
C GLU A 105 0.19 -0.30 -13.37
N GLU A 106 0.02 0.32 -14.54
CA GLU A 106 0.56 1.65 -14.85
C GLU A 106 0.02 2.72 -13.88
N GLY A 107 -1.26 2.62 -13.50
CA GLY A 107 -1.91 3.58 -12.62
C GLY A 107 -1.33 3.62 -11.21
N LEU A 108 -0.67 2.53 -10.76
CA LEU A 108 -0.06 2.40 -9.44
C LEU A 108 1.37 2.95 -9.37
N LEU A 109 2.05 3.13 -10.50
CA LEU A 109 3.44 3.59 -10.53
C LEU A 109 3.60 4.94 -9.81
N GLY A 110 4.64 5.03 -8.97
CA GLY A 110 4.95 6.23 -8.19
C GLY A 110 4.09 6.43 -6.93
N LEU A 111 3.10 5.58 -6.68
CA LEU A 111 2.36 5.61 -5.41
C LEU A 111 3.23 5.11 -4.26
N LYS A 112 2.98 5.64 -3.07
CA LYS A 112 3.56 5.17 -1.81
C LYS A 112 2.56 4.32 -1.04
N GLU A 113 3.03 3.63 -0.01
CA GLU A 113 2.14 2.95 0.93
C GLU A 113 1.08 3.91 1.50
N SER A 114 -0.10 3.36 1.75
CA SER A 114 -1.32 4.07 2.15
C SER A 114 -1.81 5.18 1.21
N ASN A 115 -1.16 5.44 0.07
CA ASN A 115 -1.71 6.37 -0.92
C ASN A 115 -3.00 5.82 -1.53
N GLU A 116 -3.96 6.71 -1.74
CA GLU A 116 -5.20 6.43 -2.45
C GLU A 116 -5.22 7.12 -3.80
N LYS A 117 -5.77 6.44 -4.80
CA LYS A 117 -5.92 7.00 -6.15
C LYS A 117 -7.11 6.37 -6.86
N THR A 118 -7.75 7.14 -7.73
CA THR A 118 -8.64 6.58 -8.76
C THR A 118 -7.85 6.39 -10.05
N ILE A 119 -7.84 5.18 -10.58
CA ILE A 119 -7.21 4.81 -11.84
C ILE A 119 -8.32 4.62 -12.87
N GLU A 120 -8.24 5.36 -13.97
CA GLU A 120 -9.08 5.14 -15.15
C GLU A 120 -8.33 4.25 -16.15
N VAL A 121 -8.97 3.15 -16.54
CA VAL A 121 -8.42 2.16 -17.46
C VAL A 121 -9.29 2.13 -18.72
N PRO A 122 -8.83 2.70 -19.84
CA PRO A 122 -9.55 2.58 -21.11
C PRO A 122 -9.53 1.12 -21.60
N PRO A 123 -10.46 0.71 -22.48
CA PRO A 123 -10.58 -0.68 -22.93
C PRO A 123 -9.27 -1.28 -23.45
N GLU A 124 -8.46 -0.51 -24.19
CA GLU A 124 -7.21 -0.94 -24.79
C GLU A 124 -6.13 -1.31 -23.76
N LYS A 125 -6.22 -0.74 -22.56
CA LYS A 125 -5.35 -1.04 -21.41
C LYS A 125 -6.04 -1.96 -20.38
N GLY A 126 -7.27 -2.38 -20.67
CA GLY A 126 -8.10 -3.26 -19.86
C GLY A 126 -8.25 -4.62 -20.52
N TYR A 127 -9.48 -4.95 -20.91
CA TYR A 127 -9.83 -6.25 -21.50
C TYR A 127 -9.98 -6.22 -23.04
N GLY A 128 -9.53 -5.15 -23.69
CA GLY A 128 -9.62 -4.98 -25.15
C GLY A 128 -11.00 -4.55 -25.64
N MET A 129 -11.16 -4.52 -26.97
CA MET A 129 -12.38 -4.06 -27.64
C MET A 129 -13.33 -5.20 -28.04
N ASP A 130 -12.85 -6.44 -28.06
CA ASP A 130 -13.63 -7.59 -28.51
C ASP A 130 -14.58 -8.06 -27.41
N VAL A 131 -15.86 -7.70 -27.52
CA VAL A 131 -16.90 -8.10 -26.57
C VAL A 131 -17.11 -9.62 -26.49
N SER A 132 -16.63 -10.38 -27.47
CA SER A 132 -16.70 -11.85 -27.44
C SER A 132 -15.58 -12.47 -26.60
N SER A 133 -14.48 -11.74 -26.35
CA SER A 133 -13.34 -12.26 -25.59
C SER A 133 -13.51 -12.14 -24.08
N HIS A 134 -14.23 -11.11 -23.60
CA HIS A 134 -14.41 -10.88 -22.16
C HIS A 134 -15.66 -10.02 -21.85
N PRO A 135 -16.41 -10.30 -20.76
CA PRO A 135 -17.60 -9.50 -20.37
C PRO A 135 -17.29 -8.02 -20.08
N LEU A 136 -16.05 -7.71 -19.69
CA LEU A 136 -15.58 -6.34 -19.43
C LEU A 136 -14.89 -5.69 -20.65
N ALA A 137 -14.83 -6.37 -21.80
CA ALA A 137 -14.29 -5.76 -23.02
C ALA A 137 -15.18 -4.61 -23.53
N ASN A 138 -14.55 -3.67 -24.23
CA ASN A 138 -15.15 -2.42 -24.70
C ASN A 138 -15.78 -1.57 -23.57
N LYS A 139 -15.21 -1.65 -22.35
CA LYS A 139 -15.61 -0.82 -21.20
C LYS A 139 -14.43 -0.06 -20.64
N THR A 140 -14.63 1.21 -20.34
CA THR A 140 -13.73 1.96 -19.46
C THR A 140 -13.99 1.54 -18.02
N LEU A 141 -12.93 1.15 -17.32
CA LEU A 141 -12.98 0.69 -15.94
C LEU A 141 -12.37 1.74 -15.02
N PHE A 142 -12.97 1.95 -13.86
CA PHE A 142 -12.43 2.81 -12.83
C PHE A 142 -12.08 1.97 -11.61
N PHE A 143 -10.93 2.24 -11.02
CA PHE A 143 -10.49 1.56 -9.81
C PHE A 143 -10.13 2.59 -8.76
N ARG A 144 -10.84 2.59 -7.63
CA ARG A 144 -10.37 3.29 -6.43
C ARG A 144 -9.43 2.33 -5.72
N VAL A 145 -8.17 2.71 -5.56
CA VAL A 145 -7.13 1.86 -4.97
C VAL A 145 -6.53 2.50 -3.72
N ARG A 146 -6.08 1.67 -2.78
CA ARG A 146 -5.14 2.03 -1.71
C ARG A 146 -3.97 1.05 -1.74
N VAL A 147 -2.75 1.56 -1.65
CA VAL A 147 -1.56 0.71 -1.51
C VAL A 147 -1.47 0.24 -0.06
N ALA A 148 -1.62 -1.06 0.18
CA ALA A 148 -1.52 -1.64 1.52
C ALA A 148 -0.06 -1.88 1.94
N SER A 149 0.78 -2.36 1.02
CA SER A 149 2.22 -2.55 1.26
C SER A 149 3.03 -2.61 -0.04
N ILE A 150 4.32 -2.27 0.03
CA ILE A 150 5.30 -2.37 -1.05
C ILE A 150 6.54 -3.09 -0.51
N SER A 151 6.99 -4.14 -1.21
CA SER A 151 8.22 -4.89 -0.87
C SER A 151 9.12 -5.16 -2.07
#